data_AF-A0A524H2R0-F1
#
_entry.id   AF-A0A524H2R0-F1
#
_cell.length_a   1.000
_cell.length_b   1.000
_cell.length_c   1.000
_cell.angle_alpha   90.00
_cell.angle_beta   90.00
_cell.angle_gamma   90.00
#
_symmetry.space_group_name_H-M   'P 1'
#
loop_
_entity.id
_entity.type
_entity.pdbx_description
1 polymer ?
#
loop_
_entity_poly.entity_id
_entity_poly.type
_entity_poly.pdbx_seq_one_letter_code
_entity_poly.pdbx_strand_id
1 'polypeptide(L)'
;MTHSVRVLCRPATAAGFALAGLVADIADEESVADATLRAMLQRPELGIVLLESSLYESLAPELRAVVNRVAQPVVIPFPGPAWRVAVSAEEQVVELLRRAIGYRVRLR
;
A
#
# COMPACT_ATOMS: atom_id res chain seq x y z
N MET A 1 15.32 15.29 -5.04
CA MET A 1 14.25 15.23 -4.02
C MET A 1 14.34 13.88 -3.34
N THR A 2 14.46 13.86 -2.01
CA THR A 2 14.44 12.62 -1.20
C THR A 2 13.01 12.28 -0.88
N HIS A 3 12.49 11.19 -1.47
CA HIS A 3 11.17 10.68 -1.16
C HIS A 3 11.24 9.74 0.04
N SER A 4 10.21 9.75 0.89
CA SER A 4 10.11 8.88 2.06
C SER A 4 9.12 7.73 1.83
N VAL A 5 9.39 6.61 2.51
CA VAL A 5 8.56 5.41 2.50
C VAL A 5 7.78 5.36 3.81
N ARG A 6 6.48 5.10 3.72
CA ARG A 6 5.63 4.97 4.88
C ARG A 6 4.80 3.70 4.83
N VAL A 7 4.55 3.10 6.00
CA VAL A 7 3.76 1.87 6.10
C VAL A 7 2.44 2.17 6.80
N LEU A 8 1.34 1.63 6.29
CA LEU A 8 0.03 1.60 6.92
C LEU A 8 -0.38 0.14 7.09
N CYS A 9 -0.50 -0.31 8.35
CA CYS A 9 -0.68 -1.73 8.66
C CYS A 9 -1.49 -1.98 9.93
N ARG A 10 -1.82 -3.26 10.18
CA ARG A 10 -2.41 -3.70 11.46
C ARG A 10 -1.34 -3.68 12.57
N PRO A 11 -1.73 -3.66 13.86
CA PRO A 11 -0.78 -3.61 14.97
C PRO A 11 0.24 -4.77 14.96
N ALA A 12 -0.19 -5.96 14.52
CA ALA A 12 0.61 -7.16 14.54
C ALA A 12 1.90 -7.07 13.70
N THR A 13 1.93 -6.25 12.64
CA THR A 13 3.07 -6.11 11.73
C THR A 13 3.89 -4.85 11.96
N ALA A 14 3.36 -3.87 12.70
CA ALA A 14 3.96 -2.56 12.88
C ALA A 14 5.37 -2.62 13.50
N ALA A 15 5.55 -3.47 14.52
CA ALA A 15 6.83 -3.63 15.19
C ALA A 15 7.95 -4.11 14.25
N GLY A 16 7.63 -5.01 13.31
CA GLY A 16 8.61 -5.52 12.34
C GLY A 16 9.15 -4.42 11.43
N PHE A 17 8.27 -3.53 10.95
CA PHE A 17 8.68 -2.38 10.14
C PHE A 17 9.44 -1.33 10.95
N ALA A 18 9.02 -1.06 12.18
CA ALA A 18 9.71 -0.13 13.07
C ALA A 18 11.17 -0.58 13.35
N LEU A 19 11.37 -1.88 13.60
CA LEU A 19 12.69 -2.47 13.79
C LEU A 19 13.56 -2.40 12.51
N ALA A 20 12.93 -2.39 11.33
CA ALA A 20 13.61 -2.18 10.06
C ALA A 20 13.89 -0.70 9.74
N GLY A 21 13.59 0.22 10.66
CA GLY A 21 13.81 1.66 10.48
C GLY A 21 12.74 2.36 9.63
N LEU A 22 11.65 1.67 9.30
CA LEU A 22 10.51 2.26 8.62
C LEU A 22 9.51 2.80 9.63
N VAL A 23 8.84 3.88 9.26
CA VAL A 23 7.79 4.43 10.11
C VAL A 23 6.47 3.74 9.73
N ALA A 24 5.76 3.18 10.72
CA ALA A 24 4.54 2.39 10.53
C ALA A 24 3.35 3.04 11.25
N ASP A 25 2.33 3.44 10.50
CA ASP A 25 1.06 3.94 11.01
C ASP A 25 0.11 2.77 11.18
N ILE A 26 -0.55 2.72 12.34
CA ILE A 26 -1.38 1.59 12.75
C ILE A 26 -2.84 1.94 12.51
N ALA A 27 -3.56 1.05 11.82
CA ALA A 27 -5.00 1.14 11.68
C ALA A 27 -5.67 -0.17 12.14
N ASP A 28 -6.32 -0.11 13.30
CA ASP A 28 -7.14 -1.21 13.82
C ASP A 28 -8.56 -1.24 13.25
N GLU A 29 -9.03 -0.11 12.76
CA GLU A 29 -10.36 0.05 12.18
C GLU A 29 -10.25 0.53 10.72
N GLU A 30 -11.22 0.14 9.90
CA GLU A 30 -11.29 0.53 8.49
C GLU A 30 -11.42 2.05 8.33
N SER A 31 -12.19 2.69 9.21
CA SER A 31 -12.34 4.15 9.26
C SER A 31 -11.01 4.88 9.48
N VAL A 32 -10.16 4.33 10.35
CA VAL A 32 -8.81 4.85 10.63
C VAL A 32 -7.90 4.63 9.43
N ALA A 33 -7.97 3.47 8.77
CA ALA A 33 -7.18 3.18 7.58
C ALA A 33 -7.49 4.16 6.45
N ASP A 34 -8.78 4.40 6.17
CA ASP A 34 -9.23 5.32 5.15
C ASP A 34 -8.77 6.77 5.42
N ALA A 35 -8.97 7.25 6.64
CA ALA A 35 -8.56 8.60 7.03
C ALA A 35 -7.03 8.79 6.94
N THR A 36 -6.27 7.79 7.42
CA THR A 36 -4.81 7.80 7.41
C THR A 36 -4.27 7.76 5.99
N LEU A 37 -4.81 6.90 5.14
CA LEU A 37 -4.40 6.81 3.73
C LEU A 37 -4.70 8.11 2.98
N ARG A 38 -5.87 8.73 3.21
CA ARG A 38 -6.20 10.04 2.61
C ARG A 38 -5.19 11.11 3.03
N ALA A 39 -4.81 11.15 4.30
CA ALA A 39 -3.80 12.08 4.77
C ALA A 39 -2.43 11.83 4.11
N MET A 40 -2.02 10.56 3.95
CA MET A 40 -0.78 10.18 3.25
C MET A 40 -0.77 10.61 1.79
N LEU A 41 -1.89 10.45 1.07
CA LEU A 41 -1.98 10.82 -0.35
C LEU A 41 -1.78 12.32 -0.60
N GLN A 42 -1.99 13.18 0.41
CA GLN A 42 -1.79 14.63 0.31
C GLN A 42 -0.35 15.07 0.62
N ARG A 43 0.54 14.14 0.98
CA ARG A 43 1.91 14.44 1.41
C ARG A 43 2.90 14.31 0.26
N PRO A 44 3.37 15.43 -0.33
CA PRO A 44 4.25 15.39 -1.51
C PRO A 44 5.63 14.77 -1.23
N GLU A 45 6.06 14.71 0.04
CA GLU A 45 7.30 14.08 0.45
C GLU A 45 7.25 12.55 0.50
N LEU A 46 6.04 11.96 0.45
CA LEU A 46 5.90 10.52 0.36
C LEU A 46 6.09 10.08 -1.09
N GLY A 47 6.97 9.12 -1.31
CA GLY A 47 7.12 8.44 -2.61
C GLY A 47 6.36 7.12 -2.65
N ILE A 48 6.40 6.37 -1.55
CA ILE A 48 5.82 5.03 -1.46
C ILE A 48 5.02 4.91 -0.17
N VAL A 49 3.81 4.36 -0.29
CA VAL A 49 3.00 3.90 0.83
C VAL A 49 2.87 2.39 0.73
N LEU A 50 3.46 1.67 1.66
CA LEU A 50 3.21 0.24 1.84
C LEU A 50 1.91 0.09 2.61
N LEU A 51 0.93 -0.62 2.05
CA LEU A 51 -0.38 -0.82 2.66
C LEU A 51 -0.62 -2.30 2.86
N GLU A 52 -1.03 -2.71 4.05
CA GLU A 52 -1.35 -4.13 4.28
C GLU A 52 -2.54 -4.55 3.39
N SER A 53 -2.44 -5.70 2.72
CA SER A 53 -3.47 -6.16 1.75
C SER A 53 -4.86 -6.24 2.37
N SER A 54 -4.97 -6.64 3.64
CA SER A 54 -6.23 -6.70 4.37
C SER A 54 -6.93 -5.33 4.44
N LEU A 55 -6.15 -4.26 4.63
CA LEU A 55 -6.63 -2.88 4.65
C LEU A 55 -6.92 -2.37 3.25
N TYR A 56 -6.09 -2.74 2.26
CA TYR A 56 -6.32 -2.39 0.85
C TYR A 56 -7.64 -2.97 0.32
N GLU A 57 -7.97 -4.20 0.70
CA GLU A 57 -9.21 -4.89 0.32
C GLU A 57 -10.44 -4.28 0.98
N SER A 58 -10.31 -3.72 2.18
CA SER A 58 -11.39 -3.06 2.92
C SER A 58 -11.57 -1.58 2.59
N LEU A 59 -10.74 -0.99 1.72
CA LEU A 59 -10.85 0.43 1.37
C LEU A 59 -12.20 0.76 0.73
N ALA A 60 -12.71 1.95 1.04
CA ALA A 60 -13.87 2.49 0.33
C ALA A 60 -13.60 2.51 -1.20
N PRO A 61 -14.59 2.12 -2.05
CA PRO A 61 -14.41 2.04 -3.50
C PRO A 61 -13.87 3.32 -4.14
N GLU A 62 -14.30 4.48 -3.64
CA GLU A 62 -13.87 5.79 -4.10
C GLU A 62 -12.40 6.03 -3.79
N LEU A 63 -11.95 5.66 -2.59
CA LEU A 63 -10.54 5.79 -2.18
C LEU A 63 -9.64 4.84 -2.97
N ARG A 64 -10.10 3.60 -3.19
CA ARG A 64 -9.39 2.64 -4.03
C ARG A 64 -9.28 3.12 -5.48
N ALA A 65 -10.29 3.80 -6.02
CA ALA A 65 -10.21 4.42 -7.35
C ALA A 65 -9.20 5.58 -7.40
N VAL A 66 -9.13 6.40 -6.34
CA VAL A 66 -8.11 7.47 -6.22
C VAL A 66 -6.71 6.86 -6.22
N VAL A 67 -6.45 5.88 -5.35
CA VAL A 67 -5.16 5.18 -5.25
C VAL A 67 -4.67 4.64 -6.60
N ASN A 68 -5.57 4.15 -7.45
CA ASN A 68 -5.24 3.63 -8.78
C ASN A 68 -4.91 4.72 -9.82
N ARG A 69 -5.23 5.98 -9.56
CA ARG A 69 -5.05 7.11 -10.50
C ARG A 69 -3.91 8.05 -10.12
N VAL A 70 -3.55 8.15 -8.84
CA VAL A 70 -2.50 9.07 -8.41
C VAL A 70 -1.13 8.53 -8.82
N ALA A 71 -0.30 9.39 -9.41
CA ALA A 71 1.08 9.03 -9.76
C ALA A 71 2.01 8.98 -8.53
N GLN A 72 1.67 9.72 -7.46
CA GLN A 72 2.46 9.80 -6.24
C GLN A 72 1.56 10.15 -5.04
N PRO A 73 1.77 9.54 -3.85
CA PRO A 73 2.67 8.41 -3.60
C PRO A 73 2.16 7.11 -4.23
N VAL A 74 3.08 6.24 -4.65
CA VAL A 74 2.74 4.90 -5.16
C VAL A 74 2.31 4.03 -3.98
N VAL A 75 1.09 3.50 -4.03
CA VAL A 75 0.58 2.59 -3.00
C VAL A 75 0.84 1.14 -3.40
N ILE A 76 1.59 0.42 -2.58
CA ILE A 76 1.98 -0.97 -2.83
C ILE A 76 1.36 -1.85 -1.74
N PRO A 77 0.42 -2.76 -2.09
CA PRO A 77 -0.13 -3.70 -1.13
C PRO A 77 0.90 -4.77 -0.76
N PHE A 78 1.00 -5.12 0.52
CA PHE A 78 1.86 -6.20 1.02
C PHE A 78 1.05 -7.19 1.88
N PRO A 79 1.40 -8.48 1.89
CA PRO A 79 0.64 -9.47 2.65
C PRO A 79 0.78 -9.24 4.15
N GLY A 80 -0.35 -9.24 4.86
CA GLY A 80 -0.36 -9.34 6.33
C GLY A 80 0.10 -10.73 6.80
N PRO A 81 0.16 -10.97 8.13
CA PRO A 81 0.69 -12.20 8.72
C PRO A 81 -0.28 -13.40 8.60
N ALA A 82 -1.16 -13.39 7.60
CA ALA A 82 -2.11 -14.46 7.35
C ALA A 82 -1.47 -15.57 6.51
N TRP A 83 -1.53 -16.80 7.01
CA TRP A 83 -1.09 -18.01 6.31
C TRP A 83 -2.10 -18.42 5.22
N ARG A 84 -2.51 -17.50 4.35
CA ARG A 84 -3.32 -17.82 3.16
C ARG A 84 -2.41 -17.94 1.94
N VAL A 85 -2.89 -18.67 0.93
CA VAL A 85 -2.24 -18.80 -0.38
C VAL A 85 -1.92 -17.39 -0.88
N ALA A 86 -0.64 -17.04 -0.87
CA ALA A 86 -0.18 -15.74 -1.32
C ALA A 86 -0.56 -15.59 -2.81
N VAL A 87 -1.16 -14.46 -3.16
CA VAL A 87 -1.16 -14.00 -4.55
C VAL A 87 0.29 -14.04 -5.02
N SER A 88 0.56 -14.58 -6.20
CA SER A 88 1.92 -14.66 -6.70
C SER A 88 2.51 -13.25 -6.69
N ALA A 89 3.71 -13.06 -6.12
CA ALA A 89 4.40 -11.78 -6.14
C ALA A 89 4.53 -11.25 -7.59
N GLU A 90 4.61 -12.17 -8.56
CA GLU A 90 4.62 -11.88 -9.98
C GLU A 90 3.32 -11.21 -10.47
N GLU A 91 2.15 -11.67 -9.99
CA GLU A 91 0.86 -11.04 -10.31
C GLU A 91 0.76 -9.63 -9.73
N GLN A 92 1.33 -9.40 -8.54
CA GLN A 92 1.42 -8.07 -7.95
C GLN A 92 2.32 -7.13 -8.77
N VAL A 93 3.48 -7.62 -9.23
CA VAL A 93 4.39 -6.85 -10.09
C VAL A 93 3.72 -6.50 -11.42
N VAL A 94 3.02 -7.44 -12.05
CA VAL A 94 2.28 -7.18 -13.30
C VAL A 94 1.22 -6.10 -13.12
N GLU A 95 0.50 -6.11 -12.00
CA GLU A 95 -0.53 -5.11 -11.70
C GLU A 95 0.07 -3.72 -11.42
N LEU A 96 1.22 -3.65 -10.72
CA LEU A 96 1.97 -2.40 -10.54
C LEU A 96 2.43 -1.82 -11.87
N LEU A 97 3.02 -2.65 -12.74
CA LEU A 97 3.44 -2.24 -14.08
C LEU A 97 2.25 -1.71 -14.88
N ARG A 98 1.12 -2.44 -14.87
CA ARG A 98 -0.11 -2.02 -15.57
C ARG A 98 -0.58 -0.64 -15.14
N ARG A 99 -0.51 -0.29 -13.85
CA ARG A 99 -0.89 1.03 -13.33
C ARG A 99 0.08 2.12 -13.76
N ALA A 100 1.38 1.83 -13.75
CA ALA A 100 2.42 2.81 -14.08
C ALA A 100 2.48 3.14 -15.58
N ILE A 101 2.25 2.15 -16.47
CA ILE A 101 2.43 2.32 -17.93
C ILE A 101 1.14 2.17 -18.74
N GLY A 102 0.02 1.79 -18.11
CA GLY A 102 -1.30 1.74 -18.72
C GLY A 102 -1.65 0.44 -19.47
N TYR A 103 -0.77 -0.56 -19.54
CA TYR A 103 -1.05 -1.85 -20.20
C TYR A 103 -0.43 -3.05 -19.47
N ARG A 104 -1.01 -4.25 -19.67
CA ARG A 104 -0.60 -5.46 -18.95
C ARG A 104 0.59 -6.14 -19.64
N VAL A 105 1.73 -6.18 -18.97
CA VAL A 105 2.95 -6.87 -19.45
C VAL A 105 2.81 -8.38 -19.21
N ARG A 106 3.28 -9.20 -20.16
CA ARG A 106 3.52 -10.63 -19.91
C ARG A 106 4.98 -10.82 -19.51
N LEU A 107 5.20 -11.17 -18.25
CA LEU A 107 6.52 -11.62 -17.78
C LEU A 107 6.75 -13.04 -18.31
N ARG A 108 7.97 -13.32 -18.79
CA ARG A 108 8.41 -14.62 -19.32
C ARG A 108 9.63 -15.07 -18.52
#